data_AF-A0A2H0VSD8-F1
#
_entry.id   AF-A0A2H0VSD8-F1
#
_cell.length_a   1.000
_cell.length_b   1.000
_cell.length_c   1.000
_cell.angle_alpha   90.00
_cell.angle_beta   90.00
_cell.angle_gamma   90.00
#
_symmetry.space_group_name_H-M   'P 1'
#
loop_
_entity.id
_entity.type
_entity.pdbx_description
1 polymer ?
#
loop_
_entity_poly.entity_id
_entity_poly.type
_entity_poly.pdbx_seq_one_letter_code
_entity_poly.pdbx_strand_id
1 'polypeptide(L)' 'MKKTLSKNHACYVLITCSDPSEDGKMDVEMSYDGDETLASYLLQSAQNIFDENLDTTADSCQD' A
#
# COMPACT_ATOMS: atom_id res chain seq x y z
N MET A 1 14.14 8.72 -4.49
CA MET A 1 13.00 8.39 -3.59
C MET A 1 13.44 8.01 -2.18
N LYS A 2 14.36 7.06 -1.98
CA LYS A 2 14.87 6.74 -0.61
C LYS A 2 15.35 7.98 0.17
N LYS A 3 16.03 8.92 -0.51
CA LYS A 3 16.50 10.19 0.08
C LYS A 3 15.40 11.18 0.53
N THR A 4 14.17 11.02 0.02
CA THR A 4 13.00 11.84 0.39
C THR A 4 12.28 11.23 1.58
N LEU A 5 12.13 9.89 1.59
CA LEU A 5 11.51 9.14 2.69
C LEU A 5 12.44 8.99 3.91
N SER A 6 13.75 9.19 3.74
CA SER A 6 14.73 9.14 4.83
C SER A 6 14.79 10.42 5.68
N LYS A 7 13.89 11.40 5.49
CA LYS A 7 13.87 12.64 6.28
C LYS A 7 12.82 12.52 7.39
N ASN A 8 13.26 12.34 8.63
CA ASN A 8 12.47 12.47 9.86
C ASN A 8 11.19 11.60 9.97
N HIS A 9 11.16 10.42 9.35
CA HIS A 9 10.08 9.45 9.54
C HIS A 9 10.52 8.33 10.48
N ALA A 10 9.66 7.96 11.44
CA ALA A 10 9.95 6.89 12.39
C ALA A 10 9.84 5.49 11.76
N CYS A 11 9.00 5.35 10.73
CA CYS A 11 8.84 4.14 9.92
C CYS A 11 8.14 4.50 8.60
N TYR A 12 8.44 3.77 7.53
CA TYR A 12 7.69 3.83 6.29
C TYR A 12 7.61 2.45 5.63
N VAL A 13 6.56 2.28 4.82
CA VAL A 13 6.42 1.17 3.87
C VAL A 13 6.22 1.77 2.48
N LEU A 14 7.03 1.33 1.52
CA LEU A 14 6.95 1.70 0.12
C LEU A 14 6.55 0.45 -0.67
N ILE A 15 5.38 0.51 -1.31
CA ILE A 15 4.91 -0.50 -2.24
C ILE A 15 4.94 0.11 -3.64
N THR A 16 5.56 -0.57 -4.58
CA THR A 16 5.61 -0.15 -5.98
C THR A 16 5.16 -1.30 -6.87
N CYS A 17 4.38 -0.95 -7.88
CA CYS A 17 3.95 -1.86 -8.92
C CYS A 17 4.54 -1.41 -10.25
N SER A 18 5.04 -2.35 -11.05
CA SER A 18 5.36 -2.08 -12.44
C SER A 18 4.09 -1.79 -13.24
N ASP A 19 4.27 -1.25 -14.45
CA ASP A 19 3.20 -1.33 -15.43
C ASP A 19 2.88 -2.81 -15.72
N PRO A 20 1.62 -3.15 -16.05
CA PRO A 20 1.26 -4.49 -16.47
C PRO A 20 2.03 -4.89 -17.73
N SER A 21 2.59 -6.10 -17.75
CA SER A 21 3.16 -6.69 -18.96
C SER A 21 2.06 -7.11 -19.95
N GLU A 22 2.46 -7.47 -21.17
CA GLU A 22 1.53 -7.91 -22.23
C GLU A 22 0.72 -9.17 -21.86
N ASP A 23 1.25 -10.01 -20.96
CA ASP A 23 0.55 -11.18 -20.41
C ASP A 23 -0.26 -10.86 -19.13
N GLY A 24 -0.39 -9.58 -18.79
CA GLY A 24 -1.18 -9.08 -17.65
C GLY A 24 -0.53 -9.26 -16.29
N LYS A 25 0.74 -9.67 -16.24
CA LYS A 25 1.48 -9.76 -14.97
C LYS A 25 1.98 -8.39 -14.52
N MET A 26 2.21 -8.27 -13.23
CA MET A 26 2.70 -7.05 -12.62
C MET A 26 3.72 -7.43 -11.56
N ASP A 27 4.88 -6.79 -11.60
CA ASP A 27 5.89 -6.95 -10.57
C ASP A 27 5.58 -6.01 -9.42
N VAL A 28 5.44 -6.58 -8.23
CA VAL A 28 5.17 -5.84 -7.01
C VAL A 28 6.40 -5.95 -6.12
N GLU A 29 6.96 -4.81 -5.74
CA GLU A 29 8.07 -4.72 -4.79
C GLU A 29 7.61 -3.97 -3.55
N MET A 30 8.01 -4.49 -2.39
CA MET A 30 7.82 -3.86 -1.09
C MET A 30 9.16 -3.62 -0.42
N SER A 31 9.37 -2.39 0.05
CA SER A 31 10.52 -1.98 0.86
C SER A 31 10.03 -1.24 2.11
N TYR A 32 10.67 -1.45 3.25
CA TYR A 32 10.36 -0.72 4.48
C TYR A 32 11.63 -0.26 5.20
N ASP A 33 11.48 0.71 6.09
CA ASP A 33 12.52 1.16 7.03
C ASP A 33 11.88 1.51 8.37
N GLY A 34 12.63 1.33 9.45
CA GLY A 34 12.13 1.41 10.83
C GLY A 34 11.83 0.04 11.46
N ASP A 35 11.03 0.05 12.52
CA ASP A 35 10.67 -1.15 13.27
C ASP A 35 9.68 -2.05 12.50
N GLU A 36 9.93 -3.35 12.49
CA GLU A 36 9.12 -4.33 11.75
C GLU A 36 7.69 -4.44 12.28
N THR A 37 7.49 -4.30 13.59
CA THR A 37 6.15 -4.32 14.20
C THR A 37 5.36 -3.09 13.78
N LEU A 38 6.02 -1.92 13.77
CA LEU A 38 5.40 -0.67 13.31
C LEU A 38 5.06 -0.73 11.82
N ALA A 39 5.95 -1.27 10.98
CA ALA A 39 5.70 -1.46 9.56
C ALA A 39 4.49 -2.38 9.30
N SER A 40 4.40 -3.50 10.05
CA SER A 40 3.27 -4.42 9.99
C SER A 40 1.96 -3.76 10.43
N TYR A 41 1.99 -2.96 11.50
CA TYR A 41 0.83 -2.20 11.95
C TYR A 41 0.35 -1.19 10.91
N LEU A 42 1.27 -0.48 10.24
CA LEU A 42 0.94 0.46 9.16
C LEU A 42 0.25 -0.25 7.99
N LEU A 43 0.78 -1.40 7.57
CA LEU A 43 0.19 -2.22 6.51
C LEU A 43 -1.22 -2.70 6.84
N GLN A 44 -1.41 -3.29 8.03
CA GLN A 44 -2.72 -3.78 8.46
C GLN A 44 -3.74 -2.64 8.54
N SER A 45 -3.33 -1.49 9.07
CA SER A 45 -4.20 -0.31 9.16
C SER A 45 -4.59 0.21 7.77
N ALA A 46 -3.64 0.25 6.84
CA ALA A 46 -3.91 0.67 5.46
C ALA A 46 -4.87 -0.30 4.75
N GLN A 47 -4.69 -1.62 4.92
CA GLN A 47 -5.59 -2.63 4.36
C GLN A 47 -7.03 -2.43 4.85
N ASN A 48 -7.22 -2.28 6.17
CA ASN A 48 -8.55 -2.06 6.74
C ASN A 48 -9.22 -0.81 6.16
N ILE A 49 -8.48 0.29 6.01
CA ILE A 49 -8.99 1.53 5.41
C ILE A 49 -9.41 1.30 3.95
N PHE A 50 -8.64 0.55 3.17
CA PHE A 50 -9.00 0.27 1.78
C PHE A 50 -10.23 -0.63 1.68
N ASP A 51 -10.32 -1.65 2.52
CA ASP A 51 -11.48 -2.55 2.55
C ASP A 51 -12.77 -1.78 2.87
N GLU A 52 -12.75 -0.93 3.91
CA GLU A 52 -13.89 -0.06 4.25
C GLU A 52 -14.30 0.86 3.09
N ASN A 53 -13.33 1.43 2.38
CA ASN A 53 -13.61 2.33 1.26
C ASN A 53 -14.14 1.59 0.02
N LEU A 54 -13.65 0.38 -0.25
CA LEU A 54 -14.10 -0.44 -1.37
C LEU A 54 -15.55 -0.90 -1.16
N ASP A 55 -15.90 -1.30 0.06
CA ASP A 55 -17.27 -1.71 0.42
C ASP A 55 -18.27 -0.55 0.26
N THR A 56 -17.83 0.70 0.50
CA THR A 56 -18.69 1.88 0.34
C THR A 56 -19.01 2.20 -1.13
N THR A 57 -18.22 1.69 -2.08
CA THR A 57 -18.44 1.93 -3.53
C THR A 57 -19.31 0.88 -4.23
N ALA A 58 -19.65 -0.23 -3.56
CA ALA A 58 -20.47 -1.28 -4.11
C ALA A 58 -22.00 -1.01 -4.02
N ASP A 59 -22.42 0.03 -3.29
CA ASP A 59 -23.84 0.32 -3.00
C ASP A 59 -24.51 1.32 -3.97
N SER A 60 -23.83 1.76 -5.05
CA SER A 60 -24.42 2.74 -5.99
C SER A 60 -25.16 2.13 -7.19
N CYS A 61 -25.33 0.81 -7.25
CA CYS A 61 -26.10 0.13 -8.29
C CYS A 61 -27.33 -0.55 -7.69
N GLN A 62 -28.34 0.22 -7.27
CA GLN A 62 -29.70 -0.30 -7.09
C GLN A 62 -30.60 0.27 -8.19
N ASP A 63 -30.97 -0.60 -9.13
CA ASP A 63 -32.17 -0.49 -9.98
C ASP A 63 -33.33 -1.26 -9.31
#